data_AF-A0A948CHA3-F1
#
_entry.id   AF-A0A948CHA3-F1
#
_cell.length_a   1.000
_cell.length_b   1.000
_cell.length_c   1.000
_cell.angle_alpha   90.00
_cell.angle_beta   90.00
_cell.angle_gamma   90.00
#
_symmetry.space_group_name_H-M   'P 1'
#
loop_
_entity.id
_entity.type
_entity.pdbx_description
1 polymer ?
#
loop_
_entity_poly.entity_id
_entity_poly.type
_entity_poly.pdbx_seq_one_letter_code
_entity_poly.pdbx_strand_id
1 'polypeptide(L)'
;MVTTEEILAAAQRHLNVDPRASMAVLASAAGVGRATLHRHFASRDDLLHELGTRSLDRWEASLDAADPESIEGAADSGDAARITACLQDMLARFLADSDDFGFALTDSYLTSADDLLARSDALVDRETHLYAAAQRAGVLRDDV
;
A
#
# COMPACT_ATOMS: atom_id res chain seq x y z
N MET A 1 -6.71 -19.62 -17.99
CA MET A 1 -5.28 -19.26 -17.90
C MET A 1 -5.14 -18.34 -16.70
N VAL A 2 -4.11 -18.52 -15.87
CA VAL A 2 -3.84 -17.62 -14.75
C VAL A 2 -3.39 -16.27 -15.32
N THR A 3 -3.96 -15.19 -14.83
CA THR A 3 -3.67 -13.79 -15.19
C THR A 3 -2.47 -13.27 -14.39
N THR A 4 -1.84 -12.18 -14.86
CA THR A 4 -0.76 -11.50 -14.10
C THR A 4 -1.26 -11.08 -12.71
N GLU A 5 -2.50 -10.60 -12.64
CA GLU A 5 -3.18 -10.21 -11.41
C GLU A 5 -3.26 -11.35 -10.39
N GLU A 6 -3.69 -12.54 -10.82
CA GLU A 6 -3.76 -13.73 -9.97
C GLU A 6 -2.38 -14.18 -9.49
N ILE A 7 -1.34 -14.03 -10.33
CA ILE A 7 0.05 -14.32 -9.95
C ILE A 7 0.54 -13.33 -8.89
N LEU A 8 0.31 -12.03 -9.07
CA LEU A 8 0.71 -10.99 -8.11
C LEU A 8 0.04 -11.21 -6.76
N ALA A 9 -1.28 -11.42 -6.74
CA ALA A 9 -2.02 -11.67 -5.50
C ALA A 9 -1.52 -12.92 -4.76
N ALA A 10 -1.17 -13.99 -5.48
CA ALA A 10 -0.59 -15.19 -4.87
C ALA A 10 0.83 -14.97 -4.36
N ALA A 11 1.66 -14.25 -5.11
CA ALA A 11 3.02 -13.92 -4.71
C ALA A 11 3.04 -13.01 -3.46
N GLN A 12 2.19 -11.99 -3.44
CA GLN A 12 2.03 -11.05 -2.32
C GLN A 12 1.68 -11.75 -1.02
N ARG A 13 0.62 -12.58 -1.02
CA ARG A 13 0.23 -13.36 0.16
C ARG A 13 1.36 -14.21 0.71
N HIS A 14 2.21 -14.74 -0.17
CA HIS A 14 3.33 -15.58 0.25
C HIS A 14 4.50 -14.76 0.79
N LEU A 15 4.81 -13.63 0.16
CA LEU A 15 5.88 -12.72 0.59
C LEU A 15 5.55 -12.01 1.90
N ASN A 16 4.27 -11.72 2.17
CA ASN A 16 3.82 -11.21 3.48
C ASN A 16 4.12 -12.19 4.63
N VAL A 17 4.23 -13.50 4.35
CA VAL A 17 4.55 -14.54 5.34
C VAL A 17 6.06 -14.85 5.34
N ASP A 18 6.66 -14.96 4.17
CA ASP A 18 8.09 -15.21 3.98
C ASP A 18 8.67 -14.31 2.86
N PRO A 19 9.24 -13.14 3.23
CA PRO A 19 9.86 -12.23 2.27
C PRO A 19 11.04 -12.84 1.50
N ARG A 20 11.59 -13.97 1.96
CA ARG A 20 12.72 -14.67 1.31
C ARG A 20 12.26 -15.79 0.38
N ALA A 21 10.95 -16.02 0.21
CA ALA A 21 10.41 -17.05 -0.65
C ALA A 21 10.96 -16.94 -2.09
N SER A 22 11.56 -18.01 -2.60
CA SER A 22 12.18 -18.01 -3.94
C SER A 22 11.14 -17.92 -5.07
N MET A 23 11.55 -17.47 -6.27
CA MET A 23 10.71 -17.47 -7.48
C MET A 23 10.07 -18.83 -7.79
N ALA A 24 10.74 -19.93 -7.44
CA ALA A 24 10.21 -21.28 -7.59
C ALA A 24 9.00 -21.55 -6.67
N VAL A 25 9.08 -21.09 -5.42
CA VAL A 25 8.01 -21.21 -4.43
C VAL A 25 6.84 -20.33 -4.84
N LEU A 26 7.11 -19.08 -5.26
CA LEU A 26 6.07 -18.15 -5.73
C LEU A 26 5.33 -18.67 -6.96
N ALA A 27 6.05 -19.26 -7.94
CA ALA A 27 5.42 -19.89 -9.10
C ALA A 27 4.46 -21.03 -8.68
N SER A 28 4.91 -21.89 -7.76
CA SER A 28 4.09 -22.97 -7.23
C SER A 28 2.87 -22.45 -6.47
N ALA A 29 3.02 -21.39 -5.67
CA ALA A 29 1.93 -20.77 -4.93
C ALA A 29 0.87 -20.15 -5.86
N ALA A 30 1.30 -19.59 -6.99
CA ALA A 30 0.43 -19.06 -8.04
C ALA A 30 -0.16 -20.14 -8.97
N GLY A 31 0.15 -21.43 -8.76
CA GLY A 31 -0.34 -22.52 -9.60
C GLY A 31 0.22 -22.51 -11.02
N VAL A 32 1.38 -21.88 -11.24
CA VAL A 32 2.04 -21.77 -12.55
C VAL A 32 3.43 -22.40 -12.56
N GLY A 33 3.91 -22.78 -13.74
CA GLY A 33 5.31 -23.23 -13.91
C GLY A 33 6.30 -22.05 -13.88
N ARG A 34 7.56 -22.33 -13.54
CA ARG A 34 8.65 -21.32 -13.51
C ARG A 34 8.79 -20.55 -14.83
N ALA A 35 8.69 -21.24 -15.98
CA ALA A 35 8.77 -20.62 -17.30
C ALA A 35 7.60 -19.66 -17.58
N THR A 36 6.41 -19.98 -17.06
CA THR A 36 5.25 -19.08 -17.12
C THR A 36 5.52 -17.85 -16.27
N LEU A 37 5.90 -18.01 -14.99
CA LEU A 37 6.21 -16.88 -14.11
C LEU A 37 7.29 -15.97 -14.73
N HIS A 38 8.35 -16.55 -15.27
CA HIS A 38 9.44 -15.80 -15.91
C HIS A 38 9.00 -15.02 -17.17
N ARG A 39 7.95 -15.47 -17.87
CA ARG A 39 7.40 -14.72 -19.01
C ARG A 39 6.61 -13.50 -18.56
N HIS A 40 6.02 -13.53 -17.36
CA HIS A 40 5.34 -12.38 -16.77
C HIS A 40 6.34 -11.42 -16.09
N PHE A 41 7.37 -11.96 -15.43
CA PHE A 41 8.38 -11.21 -14.68
C PHE A 41 9.77 -11.75 -15.00
N ALA A 42 10.62 -10.97 -15.67
CA ALA A 42 11.92 -11.45 -16.12
C ALA A 42 12.90 -11.65 -14.96
N SER A 43 12.66 -10.98 -13.83
CA SER A 43 13.46 -11.10 -12.62
C SER A 43 12.60 -11.10 -11.34
N ARG A 44 13.23 -11.40 -10.20
CA ARG A 44 12.60 -11.17 -8.89
C ARG A 44 12.35 -9.69 -8.67
N ASP A 45 13.30 -8.85 -9.04
CA ASP A 45 13.19 -7.40 -8.86
C ASP A 45 12.01 -6.84 -9.67
N ASP A 46 11.77 -7.33 -10.89
CA ASP A 46 10.60 -6.95 -11.69
C ASP A 46 9.28 -7.30 -10.98
N LEU A 47 9.21 -8.49 -10.36
CA LEU A 47 8.04 -8.93 -9.60
C LEU A 47 7.84 -8.06 -8.35
N LEU A 48 8.91 -7.79 -7.59
CA LEU A 48 8.83 -6.97 -6.38
C LEU A 48 8.51 -5.51 -6.71
N HIS A 49 9.00 -5.00 -7.84
CA HIS A 49 8.70 -3.66 -8.32
C HIS A 49 7.21 -3.50 -8.67
N GLU A 50 6.65 -4.47 -9.41
CA GLU A 50 5.23 -4.46 -9.75
C GLU A 50 4.35 -4.59 -8.49
N LEU A 51 4.74 -5.45 -7.54
CA LEU A 51 4.05 -5.58 -6.25
C LEU A 51 4.11 -4.27 -5.45
N GLY A 52 5.27 -3.63 -5.37
CA GLY A 52 5.45 -2.35 -4.70
C GLY A 52 4.60 -1.26 -5.34
N THR A 53 4.63 -1.15 -6.67
CA THR A 53 3.81 -0.21 -7.44
C THR A 53 2.34 -0.39 -7.13
N ARG A 54 1.84 -1.63 -7.21
CA ARG A 54 0.45 -1.96 -6.91
C ARG A 54 0.06 -1.60 -5.47
N SER A 55 0.91 -1.89 -4.50
CA SER A 55 0.64 -1.53 -3.10
C SER A 55 0.55 -0.01 -2.90
N LEU A 56 1.43 0.77 -3.54
CA LEU A 56 1.36 2.24 -3.49
C LEU A 56 0.11 2.76 -4.21
N ASP A 57 -0.30 2.15 -5.32
CA ASP A 57 -1.54 2.53 -6.03
C ASP A 57 -2.79 2.27 -5.15
N ARG A 58 -2.80 1.19 -4.36
CA ARG A 58 -3.87 0.91 -3.40
C ARG A 58 -3.88 1.90 -2.23
N TRP A 59 -2.69 2.31 -1.78
CA TRP A 59 -2.57 3.34 -0.76
C TRP A 59 -3.10 4.68 -1.23
N GLU A 60 -2.64 5.14 -2.39
CA GLU A 60 -3.11 6.36 -3.03
C GLU A 60 -4.63 6.35 -3.22
N ALA A 61 -5.18 5.27 -3.77
CA ALA A 61 -6.62 5.12 -3.96
C ALA A 61 -7.42 5.16 -2.64
N SER A 62 -6.86 4.65 -1.55
CA SER A 62 -7.48 4.71 -0.23
C SER A 62 -7.50 6.13 0.32
N LEU A 63 -6.41 6.89 0.17
CA LEU A 63 -6.33 8.29 0.58
C LEU A 63 -7.28 9.17 -0.24
N ASP A 64 -7.30 8.99 -1.55
CA ASP A 64 -8.12 9.79 -2.47
C ASP A 64 -9.62 9.62 -2.22
N ALA A 65 -10.01 8.47 -1.68
CA ALA A 65 -11.41 8.14 -1.45
C ALA A 65 -11.86 8.33 0.01
N ALA A 66 -10.94 8.69 0.92
CA ALA A 66 -11.21 8.87 2.35
C ALA A 66 -12.00 10.15 2.70
N ASP A 67 -12.13 11.09 1.77
CA ASP A 67 -12.96 12.29 1.92
C ASP A 67 -13.67 12.59 0.59
N PRO A 68 -14.88 13.18 0.59
CA PRO A 68 -15.60 13.50 -0.65
C PRO A 68 -14.88 14.48 -1.58
N GLU A 69 -14.00 15.33 -1.06
CA GLU A 69 -13.21 16.28 -1.85
C GLU A 69 -11.74 15.85 -1.90
N SER A 70 -11.08 15.78 -0.73
CA SER A 70 -9.73 15.23 -0.58
C SER A 70 -9.32 15.18 0.90
N ILE A 71 -8.30 14.35 1.19
CA ILE A 71 -7.70 14.27 2.53
C ILE A 71 -7.08 15.62 2.97
N GLU A 72 -6.48 16.38 2.05
CA GLU A 72 -5.96 17.71 2.31
C GLU A 72 -7.10 18.70 2.59
N GLY A 73 -8.22 18.60 1.86
CA GLY A 73 -9.41 19.42 2.09
C GLY A 73 -10.03 19.17 3.47
N ALA A 74 -10.04 17.91 3.92
CA ALA A 74 -10.41 17.58 5.29
C ALA A 74 -9.42 18.18 6.31
N ALA A 75 -8.11 18.01 6.10
CA ALA A 75 -7.07 18.51 6.99
C ALA A 75 -7.09 20.04 7.13
N ASP A 76 -7.26 20.75 6.01
CA ASP A 76 -7.27 22.23 5.96
C ASP A 76 -8.60 22.84 6.45
N SER A 77 -9.65 22.04 6.59
CA SER A 77 -10.97 22.54 6.97
C SER A 77 -11.04 23.11 8.40
N GLY A 78 -10.20 22.61 9.32
CA GLY A 78 -10.30 22.89 10.75
C GLY A 78 -11.58 22.32 11.41
N ASP A 79 -12.42 21.59 10.67
CA ASP A 79 -13.64 20.96 11.18
C ASP A 79 -13.30 19.59 11.78
N ALA A 80 -13.35 19.50 13.11
CA ALA A 80 -13.07 18.27 13.84
C ALA A 80 -13.97 17.10 13.41
N ALA A 81 -15.22 17.34 13.02
CA ALA A 81 -16.13 16.29 12.58
C ALA A 81 -15.73 15.75 11.21
N ARG A 82 -15.38 16.63 10.26
CA ARG A 82 -14.89 16.23 8.93
C ARG A 82 -13.56 15.48 9.04
N ILE A 83 -12.61 16.00 9.83
CA ILE A 83 -11.32 15.36 10.07
C ILE A 83 -11.50 13.96 10.69
N THR A 84 -12.39 13.83 11.68
CA THR A 84 -12.70 12.52 12.29
C THR A 84 -13.29 11.55 11.27
N ALA A 85 -14.24 12.01 10.45
CA ALA A 85 -14.86 11.16 9.42
C ALA A 85 -13.83 10.70 8.39
N CYS A 86 -12.95 11.59 7.93
CA CYS A 86 -11.88 11.27 6.99
C CYS A 86 -10.90 10.24 7.58
N LEU A 87 -10.44 10.44 8.82
CA LEU A 87 -9.57 9.48 9.51
C LEU A 87 -10.22 8.09 9.63
N GLN A 88 -11.51 8.05 9.99
CA GLN A 88 -12.23 6.78 10.14
C GLN A 88 -12.38 6.06 8.80
N ASP A 89 -12.71 6.77 7.71
CA ASP A 89 -12.84 6.17 6.39
C ASP A 89 -11.50 5.69 5.85
N MET A 90 -10.43 6.48 6.01
CA MET A 90 -9.06 6.10 5.67
C MET A 90 -8.64 4.81 6.37
N LEU A 91 -8.81 4.73 7.70
CA LEU A 91 -8.46 3.54 8.47
C LEU A 91 -9.33 2.33 8.08
N ALA A 92 -10.63 2.52 7.82
CA ALA A 92 -11.50 1.45 7.37
C ALA A 92 -11.05 0.87 6.01
N ARG A 93 -10.59 1.73 5.10
CA ARG A 93 -10.05 1.33 3.78
C ARG A 93 -8.73 0.56 3.92
N PHE A 94 -7.80 1.04 4.74
CA PHE A 94 -6.55 0.32 4.99
C PHE A 94 -6.78 -1.07 5.58
N LEU A 95 -7.78 -1.22 6.45
CA LEU A 95 -8.14 -2.52 6.99
C LEU A 95 -8.75 -3.43 5.92
N ALA A 96 -9.62 -2.89 5.06
CA ALA A 96 -10.21 -3.64 3.95
C ALA A 96 -9.16 -4.12 2.94
N ASP A 97 -8.14 -3.30 2.69
CA ASP A 97 -7.07 -3.58 1.74
C ASP A 97 -5.79 -4.15 2.40
N SER A 98 -5.87 -4.59 3.66
CA SER A 98 -4.69 -4.96 4.47
C SER A 98 -3.78 -6.04 3.85
N ASP A 99 -4.34 -6.97 3.08
CA ASP A 99 -3.58 -7.97 2.33
C ASP A 99 -2.77 -7.37 1.15
N ASP A 100 -3.29 -6.31 0.53
CA ASP A 100 -2.66 -5.58 -0.58
C ASP A 100 -1.63 -4.54 -0.06
N PHE A 101 -1.81 -4.02 1.16
CA PHE A 101 -0.90 -3.07 1.81
C PHE A 101 0.32 -3.73 2.46
N GLY A 102 0.19 -4.96 2.94
CA GLY A 102 1.20 -5.61 3.78
C GLY A 102 2.61 -5.66 3.18
N PHE A 103 2.71 -5.80 1.85
CA PHE A 103 3.99 -5.80 1.15
C PHE A 103 4.69 -4.43 1.23
N ALA A 104 3.94 -3.34 1.05
CA ALA A 104 4.50 -2.00 1.13
C ALA A 104 4.94 -1.60 2.55
N LEU A 105 4.31 -2.18 3.58
CA LEU A 105 4.62 -1.83 4.95
C LEU A 105 5.79 -2.62 5.53
N THR A 106 6.21 -3.71 4.88
CA THR A 106 7.15 -4.68 5.50
C THR A 106 8.34 -5.07 4.63
N ASP A 107 8.30 -4.87 3.31
CA ASP A 107 9.39 -5.28 2.44
C ASP A 107 10.47 -4.19 2.29
N SER A 108 11.70 -4.54 2.67
CA SER A 108 12.92 -3.74 2.46
C SER A 108 13.14 -3.33 0.99
N TYR A 109 12.51 -4.02 0.04
CA TYR A 109 12.60 -3.69 -1.37
C TYR A 109 12.15 -2.25 -1.67
N LEU A 110 11.06 -1.79 -1.06
CA LEU A 110 10.59 -0.41 -1.28
C LEU A 110 11.65 0.62 -0.91
N THR A 111 12.35 0.41 0.20
CA THR A 111 13.44 1.32 0.63
C THR A 111 14.67 1.27 -0.27
N SER A 112 14.76 0.27 -1.17
CA SER A 112 15.87 0.13 -2.12
C SER A 112 15.54 0.60 -3.54
N ALA A 113 14.27 0.85 -3.85
CA ALA A 113 13.80 1.35 -5.13
C ALA A 113 13.48 2.85 -5.03
N ASP A 114 14.38 3.70 -5.53
CA ASP A 114 14.31 5.17 -5.33
C ASP A 114 12.97 5.80 -5.75
N ASP A 115 12.37 5.31 -6.84
CA ASP A 115 11.10 5.81 -7.36
C ASP A 115 9.92 5.41 -6.47
N LEU A 116 9.91 4.17 -5.97
CA LEU A 116 8.88 3.69 -5.06
C LEU A 116 9.01 4.32 -3.68
N LEU A 117 10.24 4.54 -3.20
CA LEU A 117 10.51 5.27 -1.96
C LEU A 117 9.99 6.70 -2.04
N ALA A 118 10.30 7.42 -3.11
CA ALA A 118 9.82 8.79 -3.30
C ALA A 118 8.28 8.88 -3.36
N ARG A 119 7.62 7.89 -4.00
CA ARG A 119 6.15 7.80 -3.99
C ARG A 119 5.62 7.51 -2.58
N SER A 120 6.23 6.59 -1.85
CA SER A 120 5.85 6.28 -0.47
C SER A 120 5.95 7.51 0.43
N ASP A 121 7.05 8.26 0.35
CA ASP A 121 7.25 9.48 1.15
C ASP A 121 6.15 10.51 0.87
N ALA A 122 5.77 10.69 -0.39
CA ALA A 122 4.68 11.60 -0.76
C ALA A 122 3.32 11.17 -0.17
N LEU A 123 3.04 9.87 -0.08
CA LEU A 123 1.81 9.36 0.54
C LEU A 123 1.83 9.53 2.06
N VAL A 124 2.99 9.26 2.69
CA VAL A 124 3.20 9.51 4.14
C VAL A 124 3.00 10.99 4.48
N ASP A 125 3.45 11.91 3.64
CA ASP A 125 3.28 13.34 3.87
C ASP A 125 1.80 13.74 3.91
N ARG A 126 0.95 13.14 3.06
CA ARG A 126 -0.51 13.37 3.05
C ARG A 126 -1.16 12.89 4.36
N GLU A 127 -0.80 11.69 4.82
CA GLU A 127 -1.29 11.16 6.09
C GLU A 127 -0.85 12.00 7.28
N THR A 128 0.43 12.35 7.31
CA THR A 128 1.03 13.17 8.38
C THR A 128 0.36 14.54 8.45
N HIS A 129 -0.02 15.10 7.31
CA HIS A 129 -0.80 16.34 7.27
C HIS A 129 -2.17 16.17 7.95
N LEU A 130 -2.91 15.10 7.64
CA LEU A 130 -4.19 14.80 8.29
C LEU A 130 -4.04 14.55 9.79
N TYR A 131 -3.03 13.78 10.22
CA TYR A 131 -2.78 13.51 11.64
C TYR A 131 -2.46 14.79 12.41
N ALA A 132 -1.62 15.66 11.84
CA ALA A 132 -1.30 16.95 12.44
C ALA A 132 -2.53 17.87 12.53
N ALA A 133 -3.42 17.85 11.54
CA ALA A 133 -4.69 18.57 11.59
C ALA A 133 -5.62 18.01 12.67
N ALA A 134 -5.69 16.68 12.81
CA ALA A 134 -6.47 16.01 13.83
C ALA A 134 -5.98 16.32 15.25
N GLN A 135 -4.67 16.40 15.47
CA GLN A 135 -4.08 16.86 16.73
C GLN A 135 -4.50 18.32 17.04
N ARG A 136 -4.32 19.23 16.07
CA ARG A 136 -4.73 20.64 16.23
C ARG A 136 -6.22 20.81 16.52
N ALA A 137 -7.06 19.95 15.96
CA ALA A 137 -8.51 19.94 16.17
C ALA A 137 -8.95 19.20 17.46
N GLY A 138 -8.01 18.61 18.22
CA GLY A 138 -8.30 17.85 19.44
C GLY A 138 -8.93 16.47 19.21
N VAL A 139 -8.85 15.94 17.99
CA VAL A 139 -9.34 14.60 17.60
C VAL A 139 -8.33 13.52 18.00
N LEU A 140 -7.05 13.77 17.78
CA LEU A 140 -5.94 12.92 18.22
C LEU A 140 -5.18 13.57 19.37
N ARG A 141 -4.49 12.76 20.17
CA ARG A 141 -3.60 13.26 21.21
C ARG A 141 -2.25 13.67 20.60
N ASP A 142 -1.62 14.67 21.20
CA ASP A 142 -0.34 15.23 20.73
C ASP A 142 0.88 14.29 20.96
N ASP A 143 0.69 13.19 21.70
CA ASP A 143 1.71 12.18 21.99
C ASP A 143 1.64 10.94 21.07
N VAL A 144 0.87 11.04 19.98
CA VAL A 144 0.70 10.00 18.95
C VAL A 144 1.46 10.39 17.70
#